data_AF-W1X0X6-F1
#
_entry.id   AF-W1X0X6-F1
#
_cell.length_a   1.000
_cell.length_b   1.000
_cell.length_c   1.000
_cell.angle_alpha   90.00
_cell.angle_beta   90.00
_cell.angle_gamma   90.00
#
_symmetry.space_group_name_H-M   'P 1'
#
loop_
_entity.id
_entity.type
_entity.pdbx_description
1 polymer ?
#
loop_
_entity_poly.entity_id
_entity_poly.type
_entity_poly.pdbx_seq_one_letter_code
_entity_poly.pdbx_strand_id
1 'polypeptide(L)' 'PQSGGMEQTFRLDAQQYHALTVGDKGTLSYKGTRFVSFVGEQ' A
#
# COMPACT_ATOMS: atom_id res chain seq x y z
N PRO A 1 -2.73 -1.87 -9.96
CA PRO A 1 -3.28 -0.52 -9.67
C PRO A 1 -4.72 -0.43 -10.16
N GLN A 2 -5.58 0.37 -9.52
CA GLN A 2 -6.99 0.49 -9.95
C GLN A 2 -7.12 0.95 -11.41
N SER A 3 -6.18 1.73 -11.92
CA SER A 3 -6.12 2.16 -13.33
C SER A 3 -5.49 1.14 -14.30
N GLY A 4 -5.27 -0.12 -13.89
CA GLY A 4 -4.75 -1.19 -14.78
C GLY A 4 -3.23 -1.26 -14.94
N GLY A 5 -2.45 -0.77 -13.96
CA GLY A 5 -0.99 -0.86 -13.96
C GLY A 5 -0.42 -2.15 -13.34
N MET A 6 0.90 -2.32 -13.40
CA MET A 6 1.64 -3.44 -12.78
C MET A 6 1.46 -3.49 -11.26
N GLU A 7 1.33 -4.69 -10.70
CA GLU A 7 1.29 -4.89 -9.25
C GLU A 7 2.58 -4.39 -8.62
N GLN A 8 2.45 -3.53 -7.60
CA GLN A 8 3.60 -3.01 -6.86
C GLN A 8 3.73 -3.77 -5.56
N THR A 9 4.83 -4.49 -5.39
CA THR A 9 5.16 -5.17 -4.13
C THR A 9 6.14 -4.31 -3.34
N PHE A 10 5.78 -3.97 -2.10
CA PHE A 10 6.65 -3.24 -1.19
C PHE A 10 7.03 -4.12 0.00
N ARG A 11 8.26 -3.95 0.49
CA ARG A 11 8.64 -4.50 1.79
C ARG A 11 8.12 -3.58 2.88
N LEU A 12 7.45 -4.17 3.86
CA LEU A 12 6.88 -3.48 5.01
C LEU A 12 7.53 -3.98 6.29
N ASP A 13 7.65 -3.11 7.26
CA ASP A 13 7.91 -3.52 8.64
C ASP A 13 6.66 -4.22 9.21
N ALA A 14 6.85 -5.15 10.15
CA ALA A 14 5.75 -5.96 10.68
C ALA A 14 4.59 -5.11 11.24
N GLN A 15 4.90 -4.04 11.97
CA GLN A 15 3.87 -3.11 12.48
C GLN A 15 3.05 -2.44 11.38
N GLN A 16 3.69 -2.08 10.25
CA GLN A 16 2.98 -1.46 9.13
C GLN A 16 2.11 -2.48 8.40
N TYR A 17 2.61 -3.70 8.20
CA TYR A 17 1.84 -4.77 7.57
C TYR A 17 0.57 -5.11 8.36
N HIS A 18 0.65 -5.22 9.69
CA HIS A 18 -0.52 -5.50 10.53
C HIS A 18 -1.55 -4.38 10.57
N ALA A 19 -1.19 -3.15 10.19
CA ALA A 19 -2.11 -2.03 10.07
C ALA A 19 -2.88 -2.03 8.73
N LEU A 20 -2.54 -2.93 7.79
CA LEU A 20 -3.19 -3.03 6.49
C LEU A 20 -4.19 -4.18 6.48
N THR A 21 -5.38 -3.92 5.93
CA THR A 21 -6.35 -4.95 5.59
C THR A 21 -6.19 -5.31 4.12
N VAL A 22 -6.01 -6.60 3.83
CA VAL A 22 -5.92 -7.08 2.44
C VAL A 22 -7.28 -6.91 1.76
N GLY A 23 -7.30 -6.24 0.61
CA GLY A 23 -8.50 -6.01 -0.19
C GLY A 23 -9.11 -4.62 -0.03
N ASP A 24 -8.66 -3.83 0.95
CA ASP A 24 -9.11 -2.44 1.08
C ASP A 24 -8.59 -1.59 -0.08
N LYS A 25 -9.46 -0.71 -0.56
CA LYS A 25 -9.11 0.33 -1.52
C LYS A 25 -8.65 1.55 -0.75
N GLY A 26 -7.67 2.26 -1.27
CA GLY A 26 -7.08 3.37 -0.57
C GLY A 26 -5.96 4.04 -1.33
N THR A 27 -5.46 5.12 -0.75
CA THR A 27 -4.34 5.87 -1.31
C THR A 27 -3.03 5.33 -0.76
N LEU A 28 -2.21 4.79 -1.67
CA LEU A 28 -0.85 4.35 -1.38
C LEU A 28 0.14 5.50 -1.61
N SER A 29 0.91 5.86 -0.58
CA SER A 29 2.03 6.80 -0.67
C SER A 29 3.36 6.05 -0.64
N TYR A 30 4.21 6.33 -1.62
CA TYR A 30 5.54 5.72 -1.72
C TYR A 30 6.56 6.73 -2.28
N LYS A 31 7.84 6.55 -1.92
CA LYS A 31 8.97 7.34 -2.45
C LYS A 31 9.93 6.42 -3.18
N GLY A 32 9.90 6.48 -4.52
CA GLY A 32 10.68 5.56 -5.37
C GLY A 32 10.17 4.13 -5.21
N THR A 33 10.98 3.25 -4.62
CA THR A 33 10.61 1.86 -4.30
C THR A 33 10.27 1.65 -2.82
N ARG A 34 10.27 2.71 -2.00
CA ARG A 34 10.02 2.63 -0.56
C ARG A 34 8.57 2.97 -0.22
N PHE A 35 7.91 2.07 0.52
CA PHE A 35 6.60 2.33 1.11
C PHE A 35 6.68 3.44 2.17
N VAL A 36 5.70 4.34 2.17
CA VAL A 36 5.57 5.39 3.19
C VAL A 36 4.31 5.16 4.02
N SER A 37 3.15 5.08 3.38
CA SER A 37 1.87 4.87 4.06
C SER A 37 0.80 4.36 3.11
N PHE A 38 -0.24 3.75 3.66
CA PHE A 38 -1.48 3.44 2.98
C PHE A 38 -2.63 3.94 3.84
N VAL A 39 -3.56 4.66 3.22
CA VAL A 39 -4.75 5.20 3.88
C VAL A 39 -5.96 4.62 3.16
N GLY A 40 -6.73 3.78 3.86
CA GLY A 40 -7.97 3.20 3.32
C GLY A 40 -8.99 4.28 3.00
N GLU A 41 -9.70 4.11 1.89
CA GLU A 41 -10.96 4.83 1.64
C GLU A 41 -12.03 4.15 2.51
N GLN A 42 -12.59 4.89 3.48
CA GLN A 42 -13.73 4.43 4.27
C GLN A 42 -14.99 4.34 3.42
#